data_AF-A0A2V9DR93-F1
#
_entry.id   AF-A0A2V9DR93-F1
#
_cell.length_a   1.000
_cell.length_b   1.000
_cell.length_c   1.000
_cell.angle_alpha   90.00
_cell.angle_beta   90.00
_cell.angle_gamma   90.00
#
_symmetry.space_group_name_H-M   'P 1'
#
loop_
_entity.id
_entity.type
_entity.pdbx_description
1 polymer ?
#
loop_
_entity_poly.entity_id
_entity_poly.type
_entity_poly.pdbx_seq_one_letter_code
_entity_poly.pdbx_strand_id
1 'polypeptide(L)'
;MRGFEGFLFDVLLPALFIGLFGFAIAVEICMDWHRSHRWSEGSQPSTVPALKKLFQWAAVFVWMIMMMFVVYRGLRIHYDLWALQSHNVEAVSVGGHQFTDRSSIAQIVTALKASEWYSVNHGGWGDETTIILKMRSGKDWQIRAGYHFAQHGAVVLRSTGPSGGGWQLGQVFSPALPNVLEQLGVPLSRCATAYGHPCRSSSEPHH
;
A
#
# COMPACT_ATOMS: atom_id res chain seq x y z
N MET A 1 6.69 9.45 -6.81
CA MET A 1 6.20 10.54 -5.95
C MET A 1 6.32 10.08 -4.51
N ARG A 2 6.90 10.89 -3.62
CA ARG A 2 7.15 10.53 -2.22
C ARG A 2 6.34 11.42 -1.28
N GLY A 3 6.09 10.91 -0.08
CA GLY A 3 5.49 11.69 1.00
C GLY A 3 4.12 12.23 0.63
N PHE A 4 3.89 13.52 0.84
CA PHE A 4 2.59 14.17 0.64
C PHE A 4 2.05 14.04 -0.78
N GLU A 5 2.91 14.08 -1.81
CA GLU A 5 2.46 13.93 -3.21
C GLU A 5 1.90 12.53 -3.47
N GLY A 6 2.58 11.49 -3.00
CA GLY A 6 2.09 10.12 -3.13
C GLY A 6 0.77 9.92 -2.39
N PHE A 7 0.67 10.44 -1.17
CA PHE A 7 -0.57 10.44 -0.39
C PHE A 7 -1.70 11.18 -1.10
N LEU A 8 -1.40 12.32 -1.73
CA LEU A 8 -2.40 13.12 -2.44
C LEU A 8 -2.97 12.37 -3.65
N PHE A 9 -2.12 11.70 -4.44
CA PHE A 9 -2.57 10.94 -5.60
C PHE A 9 -3.22 9.60 -5.23
N ASP A 10 -2.68 8.86 -4.27
CA ASP A 10 -3.15 7.51 -3.97
C ASP A 10 -4.34 7.48 -2.98
N VAL A 11 -4.55 8.57 -2.21
CA VAL A 11 -5.62 8.65 -1.19
C VAL A 11 -6.56 9.83 -1.43
N LEU A 12 -6.04 11.06 -1.43
CA LEU A 12 -6.90 12.24 -1.44
C LEU A 12 -7.66 12.38 -2.76
N LEU A 13 -7.01 12.13 -3.89
CA LEU A 13 -7.62 12.24 -5.20
C LEU A 13 -8.77 11.21 -5.37
N PRO A 14 -8.58 9.89 -5.10
CA PRO A 14 -9.68 8.95 -5.06
C PRO A 14 -10.78 9.33 -4.08
N ALA A 15 -10.44 9.78 -2.86
CA ALA A 15 -11.43 10.19 -1.86
C ALA A 15 -12.27 11.40 -2.34
N LEU A 16 -11.63 12.36 -3.00
CA LEU A 16 -12.30 13.51 -3.61
C LEU A 16 -13.24 13.09 -4.73
N PHE A 17 -12.82 12.18 -5.61
CA PHE A 17 -13.71 11.64 -6.63
C PHE A 17 -14.89 10.88 -6.01
N ILE A 18 -14.66 10.02 -5.01
CA ILE A 18 -15.73 9.32 -4.29
C ILE A 18 -16.72 10.33 -3.70
N GLY A 19 -16.24 11.40 -3.08
CA GLY A 19 -17.07 12.47 -2.51
C GLY A 19 -17.89 13.22 -3.56
N LEU A 20 -17.26 13.66 -4.66
CA LEU A 20 -17.93 14.39 -5.75
C LEU A 20 -18.97 13.53 -6.46
N PHE A 21 -18.64 12.29 -6.80
CA PHE A 21 -19.59 11.36 -7.41
C PHE A 21 -20.71 11.04 -6.43
N GLY A 22 -20.42 10.70 -5.18
CA GLY A 22 -21.44 10.46 -4.15
C GLY A 22 -22.40 11.65 -3.95
N PHE A 23 -21.87 12.87 -4.03
CA PHE A 23 -22.69 14.08 -3.97
C PHE A 23 -23.58 14.27 -5.20
N ALA A 24 -23.04 14.13 -6.42
CA ALA A 24 -23.81 14.23 -7.66
C ALA A 24 -24.96 13.21 -7.68
N ILE A 25 -24.69 12.01 -7.16
CA ILE A 25 -25.66 10.94 -6.97
C ILE A 25 -26.79 11.36 -6.03
N ALA A 26 -26.45 11.90 -4.85
CA ALA A 26 -27.44 12.34 -3.88
C ALA A 26 -28.32 13.47 -4.44
N VAL A 27 -27.74 14.38 -5.21
CA VAL A 27 -28.47 15.45 -5.91
C VAL A 27 -29.46 14.87 -6.93
N GLU A 28 -29.04 13.93 -7.77
CA GLU A 28 -29.93 13.32 -8.77
C GLU A 28 -31.10 12.59 -8.10
N ILE A 29 -30.83 11.80 -7.04
CA ILE A 29 -31.88 11.11 -6.27
C ILE A 29 -32.85 12.11 -5.64
N CYS A 30 -32.34 13.21 -5.06
CA CYS A 30 -33.16 14.25 -4.47
C CYS A 30 -34.04 14.96 -5.51
N MET A 31 -33.49 15.23 -6.71
CA MET A 31 -34.25 15.82 -7.82
C MET A 31 -35.32 14.88 -8.37
N ASP A 32 -35.01 13.61 -8.55
CA ASP A 32 -35.96 12.60 -9.04
C ASP A 32 -37.09 12.39 -8.00
N TRP A 33 -36.77 12.37 -6.71
CA TRP A 33 -37.76 12.34 -5.63
C TRP A 33 -38.64 13.61 -5.62
N HIS A 34 -38.05 14.79 -5.74
CA HIS A 34 -38.83 16.03 -5.80
C HIS A 34 -39.74 16.06 -7.04
N ARG A 35 -39.28 15.57 -8.20
CA ARG A 35 -40.10 15.49 -9.42
C ARG A 35 -41.26 14.52 -9.28
N SER A 36 -41.03 13.35 -8.67
CA SER A 36 -42.11 12.35 -8.48
C SER A 36 -43.22 12.86 -7.57
N HIS A 37 -42.90 13.66 -6.54
CA HIS A 37 -43.93 14.30 -5.70
C HIS A 37 -44.64 15.49 -6.36
N ARG A 38 -44.06 16.14 -7.37
CA ARG A 38 -44.75 17.18 -8.15
C ARG A 38 -45.68 16.60 -9.21
N TRP A 39 -45.51 15.35 -9.61
CA TRP A 39 -46.29 14.71 -10.68
C TRP A 39 -47.32 13.74 -10.09
N SER A 40 -48.30 14.28 -9.37
CA SER A 40 -49.57 13.60 -9.18
C SER A 40 -50.48 13.95 -10.37
N GLU A 41 -50.60 13.01 -11.32
CA GLU A 41 -51.66 12.84 -12.34
C GLU A 41 -51.10 12.51 -13.74
N GLY A 42 -51.18 11.23 -14.13
CA GLY A 42 -51.54 10.87 -15.51
C GLY A 42 -50.51 10.25 -16.45
N SER A 43 -49.20 10.28 -16.21
CA SER A 43 -48.23 9.75 -17.19
C SER A 43 -47.62 8.41 -16.78
N GLN A 44 -47.88 7.34 -17.56
CA GLN A 44 -47.21 6.05 -17.40
C GLN A 44 -45.69 6.17 -17.68
N PRO A 45 -44.82 5.69 -16.78
CA PRO A 45 -43.38 5.71 -17.00
C PRO A 45 -42.95 4.68 -18.05
N SER A 46 -42.20 5.12 -19.06
CA SER A 46 -41.54 4.21 -20.01
C SER A 46 -40.43 3.41 -19.31
N THR A 47 -40.38 2.10 -19.51
CA THR A 47 -39.51 1.15 -18.79
C THR A 47 -38.05 1.14 -19.26
N VAL A 48 -37.79 1.55 -20.50
CA VAL A 48 -36.46 1.54 -21.14
C VAL A 48 -35.43 2.52 -20.53
N PRO A 49 -35.77 3.77 -20.18
CA PRO A 49 -34.82 4.69 -19.53
C PRO A 49 -34.42 4.26 -18.12
N ALA A 50 -35.26 3.50 -17.40
CA ALA A 50 -34.98 3.05 -16.05
C ALA A 50 -33.85 2.01 -15.99
N LEU A 51 -33.82 1.06 -16.95
CA LEU A 51 -32.78 0.02 -16.99
C LEU A 51 -31.39 0.60 -17.30
N LYS A 52 -31.31 1.58 -18.20
CA LYS A 52 -30.05 2.27 -18.53
C LYS A 52 -29.49 3.03 -17.32
N LYS A 53 -30.35 3.75 -16.60
CA LYS A 53 -29.96 4.40 -15.33
C LYS A 53 -29.44 3.36 -14.35
N LEU A 54 -30.16 2.26 -14.11
CA LEU A 54 -29.73 1.22 -13.16
C LEU A 54 -28.35 0.65 -13.48
N PHE A 55 -28.06 0.39 -14.76
CA PHE A 55 -26.74 -0.09 -15.18
C PHE A 55 -25.63 0.95 -14.93
N GLN A 56 -25.88 2.21 -15.25
CA GLN A 56 -24.95 3.31 -14.96
C GLN A 56 -24.67 3.41 -13.45
N TRP A 57 -25.71 3.32 -12.62
CA TRP A 57 -25.61 3.29 -11.16
C TRP A 57 -24.74 2.14 -10.66
N ALA A 58 -24.99 0.93 -11.17
CA ALA A 58 -24.22 -0.26 -10.81
C ALA A 58 -22.74 -0.11 -11.21
N ALA A 59 -22.45 0.43 -12.40
CA ALA A 59 -21.08 0.64 -12.86
C ALA A 59 -20.33 1.64 -11.96
N VAL A 60 -20.95 2.76 -11.61
CA VAL A 60 -20.35 3.76 -10.70
C VAL A 60 -20.14 3.18 -9.30
N PHE A 61 -21.10 2.41 -8.79
CA PHE A 61 -20.98 1.78 -7.48
C PHE A 61 -19.84 0.75 -7.42
N VAL A 62 -19.72 -0.10 -8.44
CA VAL A 62 -18.60 -1.06 -8.56
C VAL A 62 -17.26 -0.33 -8.62
N TRP A 63 -17.18 0.74 -9.43
CA TRP A 63 -15.97 1.56 -9.53
C TRP A 63 -15.61 2.22 -8.18
N MET A 64 -16.61 2.74 -7.45
CA MET A 64 -16.42 3.33 -6.13
C MET A 64 -15.89 2.31 -5.11
N ILE A 65 -16.42 1.08 -5.09
CA ILE A 65 -15.91 -0.01 -4.25
C ILE A 65 -14.45 -0.33 -4.60
N MET A 66 -14.13 -0.43 -5.90
CA MET A 66 -12.74 -0.66 -6.34
C MET A 66 -11.80 0.46 -5.85
N MET A 67 -12.19 1.73 -5.99
CA MET A 67 -11.38 2.85 -5.53
C MET A 67 -11.22 2.88 -4.01
N MET A 68 -12.29 2.62 -3.26
CA MET A 68 -12.22 2.53 -1.80
C MET A 68 -11.24 1.44 -1.35
N PHE A 69 -11.19 0.33 -2.07
CA PHE A 69 -10.26 -0.76 -1.80
C PHE A 69 -8.79 -0.40 -2.06
N VAL A 70 -8.52 0.37 -3.13
CA VAL A 70 -7.18 0.93 -3.41
C VAL A 70 -6.71 1.82 -2.26
N VAL A 71 -7.57 2.76 -1.84
CA VAL A 71 -7.29 3.69 -0.74
C VAL A 71 -7.08 2.94 0.57
N TYR A 72 -7.97 1.99 0.88
CA TYR A 72 -7.88 1.18 2.10
C TYR A 72 -6.54 0.45 2.18
N ARG A 73 -6.09 -0.16 1.08
CA ARG A 73 -4.80 -0.87 1.05
C ARG A 73 -3.64 0.07 1.39
N GLY A 74 -3.53 1.19 0.68
CA GLY A 74 -2.47 2.18 0.94
C GLY A 74 -2.46 2.66 2.39
N LEU A 75 -3.63 3.04 2.92
CA LEU A 75 -3.75 3.47 4.32
C LEU A 75 -3.40 2.36 5.31
N ARG A 76 -3.75 1.10 5.01
CA ARG A 76 -3.57 -0.02 5.92
C ARG A 76 -2.11 -0.31 6.22
N ILE A 77 -1.24 -0.36 5.20
CA ILE A 77 0.19 -0.59 5.44
C ILE A 77 0.83 0.54 6.25
N HIS A 78 0.48 1.79 5.94
CA HIS A 78 0.95 2.97 6.68
C HIS A 78 0.53 2.94 8.14
N TYR A 79 -0.75 2.69 8.40
CA TYR A 79 -1.27 2.59 9.76
C TYR A 79 -0.58 1.47 10.55
N ASP A 80 -0.44 0.29 9.95
CA ASP A 80 0.13 -0.86 10.63
C ASP A 80 1.63 -0.67 10.95
N LEU A 81 2.40 -0.01 10.08
CA LEU A 81 3.79 0.34 10.37
C LEU A 81 3.93 1.47 11.39
N TRP A 82 3.03 2.46 11.35
CA TRP A 82 3.01 3.54 12.33
C TRP A 82 2.68 3.04 13.74
N ALA A 83 1.73 2.11 13.84
CA ALA A 83 1.31 1.47 15.08
C ALA A 83 2.28 0.38 15.56
N LEU A 84 3.30 0.03 14.76
CA LEU A 84 4.26 -0.99 15.12
C LEU A 84 5.11 -0.52 16.31
N GLN A 85 5.17 -1.36 17.34
CA GLN A 85 5.93 -1.09 18.57
C GLN A 85 6.88 -2.26 18.85
N SER A 86 8.14 -1.93 19.13
CA SER A 86 9.20 -2.93 19.31
C SER A 86 8.97 -3.87 20.49
N HIS A 87 8.27 -3.41 21.53
CA HIS A 87 7.94 -4.26 22.68
C HIS A 87 6.91 -5.35 22.36
N ASN A 88 6.08 -5.15 21.32
CA ASN A 88 5.12 -6.14 20.84
C ASN A 88 5.75 -7.17 19.88
N VAL A 89 7.00 -6.93 19.45
CA VAL A 89 7.78 -7.85 18.61
C VAL A 89 8.63 -8.73 19.51
N GLU A 90 8.53 -10.04 19.32
CA GLU A 90 9.33 -11.04 20.03
C GLU A 90 10.64 -11.32 19.32
N ALA A 91 10.59 -11.52 18.00
CA ALA A 91 11.76 -11.75 17.17
C ALA A 91 11.54 -11.18 15.77
N VAL A 92 12.63 -10.85 15.08
CA VAL A 92 12.63 -10.44 13.68
C VAL A 92 13.49 -11.40 12.88
N SER A 93 12.98 -11.94 11.78
CA SER A 93 13.78 -12.72 10.83
C SER A 93 13.95 -11.95 9.54
N VAL A 94 15.18 -11.79 9.05
CA VAL A 94 15.52 -11.10 7.79
C VAL A 94 16.36 -12.04 6.93
N GLY A 95 15.83 -12.44 5.77
CA GLY A 95 16.58 -13.29 4.83
C GLY A 95 17.16 -14.56 5.48
N GLY A 96 16.43 -15.16 6.44
CA GLY A 96 16.86 -16.34 7.20
C GLY A 96 17.65 -16.06 8.47
N HIS A 97 18.16 -14.85 8.69
CA HIS A 97 18.82 -14.46 9.93
C HIS A 97 17.80 -14.07 10.98
N GLN A 98 17.94 -14.56 12.22
CA GLN A 98 17.00 -14.28 13.31
C GLN A 98 17.62 -13.35 14.35
N PHE A 99 16.92 -12.25 14.64
CA PHE A 99 17.24 -11.29 15.68
C PHE A 99 16.25 -11.45 16.84
N THR A 100 16.78 -11.75 18.02
CA THR A 100 16.01 -11.88 19.27
C THR A 100 16.41 -10.83 20.31
N ASP A 101 17.52 -10.13 20.09
CA ASP A 101 17.98 -9.08 20.99
C ASP A 101 17.14 -7.81 20.85
N ARG A 102 16.91 -7.12 21.96
CA ARG A 102 15.98 -5.97 22.00
C ARG A 102 16.50 -4.77 21.23
N SER A 103 17.82 -4.61 21.12
CA SER A 103 18.44 -3.47 20.42
C SER A 103 18.20 -3.57 18.91
N SER A 104 18.54 -4.71 18.30
CA SER A 104 18.33 -4.95 16.87
C SER A 104 16.86 -4.87 16.49
N ILE A 105 15.97 -5.48 17.29
CA ILE A 105 14.52 -5.40 17.08
C ILE A 105 14.05 -3.94 17.10
N ALA A 106 14.50 -3.15 18.09
CA ALA A 106 14.11 -1.75 18.20
C ALA A 106 14.59 -0.91 17.01
N GLN A 107 15.82 -1.14 16.53
CA GLN A 107 16.37 -0.44 15.37
C GLN A 107 15.60 -0.75 14.10
N ILE A 108 15.33 -2.04 13.82
CA ILE A 108 14.55 -2.46 12.65
C ILE A 108 13.14 -1.89 12.70
N VAL A 109 12.45 -2.03 13.84
CA VAL A 109 11.09 -1.51 14.00
C VAL A 109 11.04 0.01 13.87
N THR A 110 12.05 0.72 14.38
CA THR A 110 12.15 2.18 14.24
C THR A 110 12.32 2.58 12.77
N ALA A 111 13.19 1.89 12.03
CA ALA A 111 13.37 2.14 10.60
C ALA A 111 12.09 1.86 9.79
N LEU A 112 11.36 0.79 10.12
CA LEU A 112 10.09 0.45 9.51
C LEU A 112 9.00 1.48 9.83
N LYS A 113 8.94 1.97 11.08
CA LYS A 113 7.99 2.99 11.51
C LYS A 113 8.24 4.34 10.85
N ALA A 114 9.50 4.67 10.57
CA ALA A 114 9.91 5.87 9.84
C ALA A 114 9.67 5.78 8.31
N SER A 115 8.88 4.81 7.84
CA SER A 115 8.58 4.67 6.42
C SER A 115 7.61 5.74 5.93
N GLU A 116 7.87 6.24 4.74
CA GLU A 116 7.14 7.30 4.06
C GLU A 116 6.24 6.74 2.96
N TRP A 117 5.27 7.55 2.54
CA TRP A 117 4.38 7.18 1.42
C TRP A 117 5.17 7.01 0.13
N TYR A 118 4.89 5.91 -0.58
CA TYR A 118 5.59 5.55 -1.79
C TYR A 118 4.64 5.01 -2.86
N SER A 119 4.70 5.61 -4.03
CA SER A 119 4.00 5.13 -5.23
C SER A 119 5.05 4.66 -6.24
N VAL A 120 4.94 3.39 -6.64
CA VAL A 120 5.79 2.71 -7.64
C VAL A 120 5.53 3.33 -8.99
N ASN A 121 6.16 4.48 -9.25
CA ASN A 121 6.12 5.08 -10.58
C ASN A 121 7.49 5.20 -11.20
N HIS A 122 8.60 5.36 -10.46
CA HIS A 122 9.92 5.49 -11.08
C HIS A 122 11.05 4.97 -10.18
N GLY A 123 11.85 4.01 -10.68
CA GLY A 123 13.14 3.67 -10.07
C GLY A 123 13.43 2.17 -9.94
N GLY A 124 12.41 1.33 -9.84
CA GLY A 124 12.60 -0.11 -9.55
C GLY A 124 13.24 -0.38 -8.19
N TRP A 125 13.28 -1.64 -7.79
CA TRP A 125 13.97 -2.10 -6.60
C TRP A 125 14.65 -3.44 -6.84
N GLY A 126 15.64 -3.73 -6.01
CA GLY A 126 16.38 -4.98 -6.01
C GLY A 126 15.59 -6.15 -5.49
N ASP A 127 16.23 -7.32 -5.50
CA ASP A 127 15.66 -8.58 -5.08
C ASP A 127 15.09 -8.44 -3.66
N GLU A 128 13.88 -8.96 -3.50
CA GLU A 128 13.10 -8.77 -2.29
C GLU A 128 13.59 -9.72 -1.19
N THR A 129 14.07 -9.14 -0.09
CA THR A 129 14.36 -9.89 1.13
C THR A 129 13.11 -9.96 1.99
N THR A 130 12.75 -11.18 2.40
CA THR A 130 11.65 -11.39 3.35
C THR A 130 12.08 -10.98 4.75
N ILE A 131 11.22 -10.17 5.40
CA ILE A 131 11.32 -9.82 6.81
C ILE A 131 10.06 -10.34 7.52
N ILE A 132 10.24 -11.16 8.56
CA ILE A 132 9.16 -11.71 9.38
C ILE A 132 9.27 -11.11 10.77
N LEU A 133 8.25 -10.36 11.18
CA LEU A 133 8.08 -9.86 12.54
C LEU A 133 7.21 -10.87 13.30
N LYS A 134 7.83 -11.62 14.22
CA LYS A 134 7.11 -12.51 15.13
C LYS A 134 6.55 -11.68 16.27
N MET A 135 5.23 -11.53 16.32
CA MET A 135 4.58 -10.70 17.34
C MET A 135 4.28 -11.53 18.58
N ARG A 136 4.35 -10.91 19.75
CA ARG A 136 3.97 -11.55 21.04
C ARG A 136 2.52 -12.03 21.09
N SER A 137 1.65 -11.46 20.26
CA SER A 137 0.26 -11.90 20.13
C SER A 137 0.11 -13.25 19.41
N GLY A 138 1.21 -13.86 18.94
CA GLY A 138 1.21 -15.06 18.11
C GLY A 138 0.87 -14.82 16.63
N LYS A 139 0.72 -13.56 16.21
CA LYS A 139 0.42 -13.21 14.82
C LYS A 139 1.68 -12.74 14.11
N ASP A 140 2.22 -13.55 13.20
CA ASP A 140 3.40 -13.15 12.43
C ASP A 140 3.04 -12.17 11.32
N TRP A 141 3.89 -11.15 11.13
CA TRP A 141 3.78 -10.22 10.02
C TRP A 141 4.92 -10.46 9.06
N GLN A 142 4.59 -10.82 7.83
CA GLN A 142 5.57 -10.92 6.77
C GLN A 142 5.52 -9.67 5.89
N ILE A 143 6.68 -9.06 5.72
CA ILE A 143 6.91 -7.95 4.79
C ILE A 143 8.08 -8.33 3.87
N ARG A 144 8.13 -7.70 2.70
CA ARG A 144 9.20 -7.86 1.73
C ARG A 144 9.89 -6.52 1.58
N ALA A 145 11.21 -6.51 1.54
CA ALA A 145 11.99 -5.29 1.40
C ALA A 145 13.00 -5.45 0.26
N GLY A 146 12.98 -4.53 -0.70
CA GLY A 146 13.98 -4.45 -1.78
C GLY A 146 14.72 -3.12 -1.74
N TYR A 147 16.01 -3.11 -2.08
CA TYR A 147 16.78 -1.86 -2.15
C TYR A 147 16.32 -1.02 -3.34
N HIS A 148 16.00 0.26 -3.14
CA HIS A 148 15.54 1.13 -4.21
C HIS A 148 16.73 1.59 -5.07
N PHE A 149 16.67 1.45 -6.40
CA PHE A 149 17.87 1.70 -7.23
C PHE A 149 18.22 3.17 -7.38
N ALA A 150 17.23 4.03 -7.61
CA ALA A 150 17.51 5.44 -7.90
C ALA A 150 17.90 6.27 -6.65
N GLN A 151 17.62 5.77 -5.44
CA GLN A 151 17.76 6.54 -4.21
C GLN A 151 18.02 5.59 -3.04
N HIS A 152 18.90 6.00 -2.13
CA HIS A 152 19.22 5.19 -0.96
C HIS A 152 18.00 5.01 -0.05
N GLY A 153 17.52 3.78 0.06
CA GLY A 153 16.39 3.38 0.89
C GLY A 153 15.82 2.03 0.45
N ALA A 154 14.81 1.56 1.16
CA ALA A 154 14.14 0.29 0.88
C ALA A 154 12.69 0.52 0.47
N VAL A 155 12.24 -0.17 -0.58
CA VAL A 155 10.81 -0.34 -0.85
C VAL A 155 10.32 -1.50 0.00
N VAL A 156 9.36 -1.23 0.89
CA VAL A 156 8.76 -2.23 1.77
C VAL A 156 7.35 -2.53 1.27
N LEU A 157 7.11 -3.79 0.93
CA LEU A 157 5.83 -4.31 0.47
C LEU A 157 5.24 -5.21 1.54
N ARG A 158 3.91 -5.18 1.67
CA ARG A 158 3.19 -6.11 2.54
C ARG A 158 2.18 -6.91 1.74
N SER A 159 2.08 -8.20 2.03
CA SER A 159 1.08 -9.09 1.47
C SER A 159 0.13 -9.59 2.57
N THR A 160 -1.10 -9.99 2.19
CA THR A 160 -2.05 -10.60 3.13
C THR A 160 -1.68 -12.03 3.54
N GLY A 161 -0.88 -12.75 2.75
CA GLY A 161 -0.58 -14.17 2.98
C GLY A 161 0.72 -14.43 3.74
N PRO A 162 0.83 -15.62 4.36
CA PRO A 162 1.94 -16.02 5.25
C PRO A 162 3.23 -16.42 4.54
N SER A 163 3.27 -16.37 3.20
CA SER A 163 4.45 -16.69 2.37
C SER A 163 4.80 -15.55 1.40
N GLY A 164 4.30 -14.34 1.64
CA GLY A 164 4.37 -13.24 0.68
C GLY A 164 3.39 -13.38 -0.50
N GLY A 165 2.72 -14.54 -0.62
CA GLY A 165 1.58 -14.75 -1.49
C GLY A 165 0.33 -13.98 -1.06
N GLY A 166 -0.64 -13.87 -1.97
CA GLY A 166 -1.88 -13.14 -1.73
C GLY A 166 -1.82 -11.69 -2.19
N TRP A 167 -2.76 -10.89 -1.70
CA TRP A 167 -2.96 -9.54 -2.18
C TRP A 167 -1.93 -8.58 -1.60
N GLN A 168 -1.30 -7.77 -2.45
CA GLN A 168 -0.46 -6.66 -1.99
C GLN A 168 -1.32 -5.61 -1.27
N LEU A 169 -0.96 -5.33 -0.02
CA LEU A 169 -1.58 -4.36 0.88
C LEU A 169 -0.98 -2.97 0.75
N GLY A 170 -0.31 -2.67 -0.37
CA GLY A 170 0.40 -1.42 -0.59
C GLY A 170 1.90 -1.54 -0.36
N GLN A 171 2.55 -0.40 -0.48
CA GLN A 171 4.00 -0.24 -0.48
C GLN A 171 4.38 1.07 0.20
N VAL A 172 5.52 1.07 0.87
CA VAL A 172 6.09 2.25 1.54
C VAL A 172 7.57 2.34 1.25
N PHE A 173 8.17 3.50 1.48
CA PHE A 173 9.60 3.71 1.33
C PHE A 173 10.23 3.95 2.70
N SER A 174 11.19 3.11 3.09
CA SER A 174 11.96 3.30 4.32
C SER A 174 13.37 3.82 3.99
N PRO A 175 13.68 5.09 4.29
CA PRO A 175 15.02 5.64 4.04
C PRO A 175 16.08 5.02 4.97
N ALA A 176 15.71 4.63 6.18
CA ALA A 176 16.64 4.18 7.22
C ALA A 176 16.92 2.66 7.18
N LEU A 177 16.00 1.86 6.63
CA LEU A 177 16.08 0.40 6.73
C LEU A 177 17.35 -0.20 6.12
N PRO A 178 17.87 0.23 4.94
CA PRO A 178 19.10 -0.35 4.40
C PRO A 178 20.29 -0.20 5.35
N ASN A 179 20.48 0.98 5.95
CA ASN A 179 21.59 1.24 6.87
C ASN A 179 21.50 0.38 8.13
N VAL A 180 20.30 0.23 8.70
CA VAL A 180 20.08 -0.63 9.87
C VAL A 180 20.41 -2.08 9.53
N LEU A 181 19.94 -2.58 8.38
CA LEU A 181 20.20 -3.96 7.98
C LEU A 181 21.67 -4.20 7.64
N GLU A 182 22.35 -3.23 7.04
CA GLU A 182 23.80 -3.29 6.78
C GLU A 182 24.61 -3.33 8.09
N GLN A 183 24.26 -2.50 9.08
CA GLN A 183 24.87 -2.52 10.42
C GLN A 183 24.67 -3.87 11.14
N LEU A 184 23.54 -4.53 10.90
CA LEU A 184 23.22 -5.84 11.44
C LEU A 184 23.78 -7.02 10.63
N GLY A 185 24.58 -6.74 9.60
CA GLY A 185 25.25 -7.76 8.78
C GLY A 185 24.35 -8.46 7.76
N VAL A 186 23.17 -7.91 7.46
CA VAL A 186 22.17 -8.47 6.54
C VAL A 186 21.74 -7.46 5.47
N PRO A 187 22.68 -6.91 4.68
CA PRO A 187 22.37 -5.87 3.70
C PRO A 187 21.33 -6.33 2.67
N LEU A 188 20.48 -5.40 2.23
CA LEU A 188 19.53 -5.67 1.15
C LEU A 188 20.26 -5.85 -0.18
N SER A 189 19.76 -6.77 -1.01
CA SER A 189 20.29 -6.97 -2.37
C SER A 189 20.14 -5.70 -3.20
N ARG A 190 21.24 -5.27 -3.83
CA ARG A 190 21.26 -4.19 -4.83
C ARG A 190 21.09 -4.71 -6.26
N CYS A 191 20.76 -5.98 -6.41
CA CYS A 191 20.64 -6.66 -7.70
C CYS A 191 19.16 -6.85 -8.04
N ALA A 192 18.79 -6.97 -9.31
CA ALA A 192 17.44 -7.36 -9.74
C ALA A 192 17.55 -8.60 -10.64
N THR A 193 17.85 -9.74 -10.02
CA THR A 193 18.09 -11.00 -10.74
C THR A 193 16.85 -11.46 -11.51
N ALA A 194 15.65 -11.25 -10.94
CA ALA A 194 14.38 -11.56 -11.61
C ALA A 194 14.15 -10.76 -12.91
N TYR A 195 14.80 -9.60 -13.07
CA TYR A 195 14.68 -8.73 -14.24
C TYR A 195 15.96 -8.67 -15.09
N GLY A 196 16.87 -9.65 -14.92
CA GLY A 196 18.08 -9.74 -15.72
C GLY A 196 19.14 -8.67 -15.40
N HIS A 197 19.08 -8.05 -14.21
CA HIS A 197 20.12 -7.16 -13.71
C HIS A 197 20.99 -7.94 -12.69
N PRO A 198 22.04 -8.65 -13.15
CA PRO A 198 22.90 -9.42 -12.27
C PRO A 198 23.60 -8.50 -11.26
N CYS A 199 23.93 -9.04 -10.10
CA CYS A 199 24.84 -8.38 -9.17
C CYS A 199 26.15 -8.06 -9.89
N ARG A 200 26.53 -6.78 -10.03
CA ARG A 200 27.94 -6.46 -10.32
C ARG A 200 28.76 -6.96 -9.13
N SER A 201 29.76 -7.81 -9.39
CA SER A 201 30.65 -8.26 -8.32
C SER A 201 31.32 -7.03 -7.71
N SER A 202 31.46 -7.02 -6.39
CA SER A 202 32.06 -5.96 -5.59
C SER A 202 33.57 -5.74 -5.86
N SER A 203 34.06 -6.21 -7.01
CA SER A 203 35.47 -6.18 -7.43
C SER A 203 35.76 -5.14 -8.52
N GLU A 204 34.77 -4.39 -9.02
CA GLU A 204 35.05 -3.25 -9.90
C GLU A 204 35.25 -1.98 -9.07
N PRO A 205 36.47 -1.43 -9.00
CA PRO A 205 36.71 -0.17 -8.32
C PRO A 205 35.98 0.96 -9.07
N HIS A 206 35.37 1.86 -8.30
CA HIS A 206 34.93 3.15 -8.81
C HIS A 206 36.17 3.94 -9.25
N HIS A 207 36.38 4.02 -10.56
CA HIS A 207 37.29 4.97 -11.20
C HIS A 207 36.58 6.30 -11.46
#